data_AF-X1FC59-F1
#
_entry.id   AF-X1FC59-F1
#
_cell.length_a   1.000
_cell.length_b   1.000
_cell.length_c   1.000
_cell.angle_alpha   90.00
_cell.angle_beta   90.00
_cell.angle_gamma   90.00
#
_symmetry.space_group_name_H-M   'P 1'
#
loop_
_entity.id
_entity.type
_entity.pdbx_description
1 polymer ?
#
loop_
_entity_poly.entity_id
_entity_poly.type
_entity_poly.pdbx_seq_one_letter_code
_entity_poly.pdbx_strand_id
1 'polypeptide(L)'
;TFKKMKTNMEGIPVYVKLVRKDGSEFIAEVTGKNLSISGKKRVLSTIRDITTRMQVEETLEQTEQERETLLHSVGERVKELKCMFGVTESIRNRKTIDEIFQDTANLIPSGWHYPEITRGKLIFDGEEYVSETFIESEWKQSSDILVNGKRSGSINVFYLEMCRQLDEGPFMKEE
;
A
#
# COMPACT_ATOMS: atom_id res chain seq x y z
N THR A 1 -33.07 -12.55 31.96
CA THR A 1 -33.16 -11.49 32.99
C THR A 1 -32.17 -10.39 32.65
N PHE A 2 -32.64 -9.23 32.15
CA PHE A 2 -31.75 -8.11 31.85
C PHE A 2 -31.09 -7.63 33.15
N LYS A 3 -29.79 -7.88 33.31
CA LYS A 3 -28.99 -7.39 34.43
C LYS A 3 -29.04 -5.86 34.35
N LYS A 4 -29.42 -5.18 35.44
CA LYS A 4 -29.51 -3.70 35.49
C LYS A 4 -28.15 -3.09 35.11
N MET A 5 -27.98 -2.71 33.84
CA MET A 5 -26.87 -1.85 33.43
C MET A 5 -27.20 -0.43 33.87
N LYS A 6 -26.60 0.01 34.98
CA LYS A 6 -26.64 1.41 35.43
C LYS A 6 -25.58 2.19 34.65
N THR A 7 -25.81 2.43 33.37
CA THR A 7 -25.00 3.38 32.60
C THR A 7 -25.67 4.74 32.72
N ASN A 8 -25.01 5.68 33.41
CA ASN A 8 -25.50 7.05 33.66
C ASN A 8 -25.30 7.97 32.44
N MET A 9 -25.34 7.40 31.23
CA MET A 9 -25.09 8.06 29.95
C MET A 9 -26.40 8.19 29.20
N GLU A 10 -27.12 9.28 29.45
CA GLU A 10 -28.44 9.51 28.85
C GLU A 10 -28.29 9.80 27.34
N GLY A 11 -28.95 9.01 26.49
CA GLY A 11 -28.95 9.21 25.04
C GLY A 11 -27.70 8.76 24.26
N ILE A 12 -26.62 8.32 24.92
CA ILE A 12 -25.44 7.77 24.24
C ILE A 12 -25.70 6.29 23.92
N PRO A 13 -25.56 5.84 22.65
CA PRO A 13 -25.68 4.44 22.30
C PRO A 13 -24.56 3.63 22.94
N VAL A 14 -24.92 2.48 23.54
CA VAL A 14 -23.96 1.51 24.09
C VAL A 14 -24.09 0.20 23.32
N TYR A 15 -22.97 -0.33 22.86
CA TYR A 15 -22.90 -1.62 22.17
C TYR A 15 -22.72 -2.74 23.18
N VAL A 16 -23.64 -3.70 23.18
CA VAL A 16 -23.63 -4.81 24.14
C VAL A 16 -23.90 -6.13 23.43
N LYS A 17 -23.19 -7.18 23.84
CA LYS A 17 -23.49 -8.55 23.43
C LYS A 17 -24.69 -9.06 24.25
N LEU A 18 -25.76 -9.43 23.56
CA LEU A 18 -26.99 -9.97 24.14
C LEU A 18 -27.23 -11.39 23.64
N VAL A 19 -28.08 -12.13 24.37
CA VAL A 19 -28.46 -13.52 24.05
C VAL A 19 -29.98 -13.56 23.79
N ARG A 20 -30.39 -14.11 22.65
CA ARG A 20 -31.79 -14.35 22.29
C ARG A 20 -32.37 -15.48 23.15
N LYS A 21 -33.71 -15.65 23.11
CA LYS A 21 -34.39 -16.71 23.88
C LYS A 21 -33.97 -18.12 23.44
N ASP A 22 -33.58 -18.29 22.18
CA ASP A 22 -33.08 -19.56 21.62
C ASP A 22 -31.62 -19.86 21.98
N GLY A 23 -30.94 -18.95 22.69
CA GLY A 23 -29.53 -19.08 23.07
C GLY A 23 -28.53 -18.45 22.09
N SER A 24 -28.96 -17.95 20.93
CA SER A 24 -28.06 -17.29 19.97
C SER A 24 -27.60 -15.92 20.47
N GLU A 25 -26.33 -15.58 20.22
CA GLU A 25 -25.76 -14.28 20.57
C GLU A 25 -26.00 -13.24 19.46
N PHE A 26 -26.07 -11.96 19.82
CA PHE A 26 -26.09 -10.83 18.89
C PHE A 26 -25.53 -9.56 19.51
N ILE A 27 -25.02 -8.65 18.68
CA ILE A 27 -24.59 -7.33 19.12
C ILE A 27 -25.77 -6.36 18.99
N ALA A 28 -26.09 -5.69 20.10
CA ALA A 28 -27.15 -4.71 20.16
C ALA A 28 -26.62 -3.31 20.42
N GLU A 29 -27.07 -2.35 19.62
CA GLU A 29 -27.05 -0.93 19.94
C GLU A 29 -28.19 -0.64 20.92
N VAL A 30 -27.85 -0.21 22.13
CA VAL A 30 -28.81 0.09 23.20
C VAL A 30 -28.73 1.55 23.59
N THR A 31 -29.85 2.26 23.44
CA THR A 31 -29.99 3.66 23.88
C THR A 31 -31.06 3.75 24.94
N GLY A 32 -30.79 4.42 26.05
CA GLY A 32 -31.72 4.60 27.17
C GLY A 32 -31.99 6.06 27.48
N LYS A 33 -33.25 6.39 27.80
CA LYS A 33 -33.67 7.70 28.32
C LYS A 33 -34.44 7.53 29.63
N ASN A 34 -34.15 8.37 30.61
CA ASN A 34 -34.90 8.40 31.86
C ASN A 34 -36.19 9.19 31.67
N LEU A 35 -37.31 8.64 32.13
CA LEU A 35 -38.61 9.29 32.06
C LEU A 35 -39.28 9.25 33.44
N SER A 36 -39.99 10.32 33.79
CA SER A 36 -40.86 10.35 34.96
C SER A 36 -42.31 10.25 34.50
N ILE A 37 -42.98 9.16 34.85
CA ILE A 37 -44.40 8.95 34.52
C ILE A 37 -45.15 8.77 35.84
N SER A 38 -46.10 9.67 36.12
CA SER A 38 -46.90 9.67 37.37
C SER A 38 -46.05 9.64 38.64
N GLY A 39 -44.94 10.40 38.67
CA GLY A 39 -44.01 10.48 39.80
C GLY A 39 -43.06 9.29 39.97
N LYS A 40 -43.14 8.26 39.11
CA LYS A 40 -42.25 7.10 39.13
C LYS A 40 -41.19 7.22 38.03
N LYS A 41 -39.91 7.09 38.41
CA LYS A 41 -38.78 6.99 37.46
C LYS A 41 -38.86 5.68 36.68
N ARG A 42 -38.85 5.76 35.36
CA ARG A 42 -38.79 4.64 34.41
C ARG A 42 -37.65 4.89 33.42
N VAL A 43 -37.16 3.82 32.82
CA VAL A 43 -36.19 3.89 31.72
C VAL A 43 -36.90 3.40 30.47
N LEU A 44 -36.89 4.22 29.41
CA LEU A 44 -37.25 3.78 28.07
C LEU A 44 -35.96 3.44 27.34
N SER A 45 -35.86 2.21 26.83
CA SER A 45 -34.70 1.75 26.07
C SER A 45 -35.11 1.28 24.68
N THR A 46 -34.32 1.65 23.68
CA THR A 46 -34.38 1.04 22.35
C THR A 46 -33.22 0.07 22.22
N ILE A 47 -33.50 -1.13 21.71
CA ILE A 47 -32.52 -2.19 21.46
C ILE A 47 -32.60 -2.49 19.98
N ARG A 48 -31.51 -2.26 19.24
CA ARG A 48 -31.41 -2.58 17.82
C ARG A 48 -30.33 -3.61 17.62
N ASP A 49 -30.67 -4.73 17.01
CA ASP A 49 -29.67 -5.70 16.56
C ASP A 49 -28.89 -5.10 15.38
N ILE A 50 -27.57 -5.02 15.53
CA ILE A 50 -26.68 -4.44 14.53
C ILE A 50 -25.66 -5.46 14.01
N THR A 51 -25.81 -6.73 14.35
CA THR A 51 -24.83 -7.79 14.03
C THR A 51 -24.56 -7.85 12.53
N THR A 52 -25.61 -7.90 11.70
CA THR A 52 -25.50 -7.91 10.24
C THR A 52 -24.79 -6.66 9.72
N ARG A 53 -25.11 -5.49 10.27
CA ARG A 53 -24.53 -4.23 9.83
C ARG A 53 -23.03 -4.18 10.11
N MET A 54 -22.62 -4.51 11.34
CA MET A 54 -21.21 -4.54 11.73
C MET A 54 -20.41 -5.54 10.89
N GLN A 55 -20.96 -6.73 10.63
CA GLN A 55 -20.30 -7.74 9.80
C GLN A 55 -20.12 -7.28 8.35
N VAL A 56 -21.12 -6.59 7.79
CA VAL A 56 -21.04 -6.02 6.44
C VAL A 56 -20.00 -4.90 6.39
N GLU A 57 -19.98 -4.00 7.38
CA GLU A 57 -19.00 -2.92 7.48
C GLU A 57 -17.57 -3.48 7.61
N GLU A 58 -17.35 -4.46 8.50
CA GLU A 58 -16.04 -5.12 8.67
C GLU A 58 -15.60 -5.87 7.39
N THR A 59 -16.51 -6.61 6.75
CA THR A 59 -16.20 -7.32 5.49
C THR A 59 -15.85 -6.33 4.37
N LEU A 60 -16.55 -5.20 4.31
CA LEU A 60 -16.29 -4.16 3.32
C LEU A 60 -14.90 -3.55 3.54
N GLU A 61 -14.57 -3.16 4.78
CA GLU A 61 -13.25 -2.62 5.13
C GLU A 61 -12.13 -3.61 4.77
N GLN A 62 -12.29 -4.90 5.09
CA GLN A 62 -11.33 -5.94 4.73
C GLN A 62 -11.17 -6.09 3.21
N THR A 63 -12.28 -6.09 2.48
CA THR A 63 -12.27 -6.21 1.01
C THR A 63 -11.62 -4.99 0.36
N GLU A 64 -11.85 -3.79 0.88
CA GLU A 64 -11.22 -2.56 0.39
C GLU A 64 -9.71 -2.59 0.61
N GLN A 65 -9.25 -2.98 1.80
CA GLN A 65 -7.82 -3.12 2.09
C GLN A 65 -7.14 -4.18 1.22
N GLU A 66 -7.78 -5.34 1.03
CA GLU A 66 -7.26 -6.39 0.15
C GLU A 66 -7.19 -5.90 -1.31
N ARG A 67 -8.23 -5.21 -1.77
CA ARG A 67 -8.26 -4.63 -3.11
C ARG A 67 -7.17 -3.58 -3.30
N GLU A 68 -6.95 -2.68 -2.35
CA GLU A 68 -5.87 -1.68 -2.40
C GLU A 68 -4.50 -2.36 -2.50
N THR A 69 -4.27 -3.39 -1.69
CA THR A 69 -3.05 -4.20 -1.71
C THR A 69 -2.84 -4.86 -3.07
N LEU A 70 -3.88 -5.48 -3.63
CA LEU A 70 -3.83 -6.12 -4.95
C LEU A 70 -3.59 -5.11 -6.07
N LEU A 71 -4.25 -3.96 -6.04
CA LEU A 71 -4.05 -2.88 -7.01
C LEU A 71 -2.61 -2.35 -6.97
N HIS A 72 -2.05 -2.20 -5.77
CA HIS A 72 -0.66 -1.81 -5.61
C HIS A 72 0.29 -2.84 -6.24
N SER A 73 0.14 -4.13 -5.89
CA SER A 73 0.97 -5.22 -6.44
C SER A 73 0.88 -5.33 -7.97
N VAL A 74 -0.32 -5.19 -8.54
CA VAL A 74 -0.51 -5.15 -10.00
C VAL A 74 0.17 -3.92 -10.60
N GLY A 75 0.07 -2.77 -9.94
CA GLY A 75 0.73 -1.54 -10.35
C GLY A 75 2.24 -1.69 -10.49
N GLU A 76 2.91 -2.29 -9.50
CA GLU A 76 4.36 -2.52 -9.55
C GLU A 76 4.76 -3.48 -10.69
N ARG A 77 4.06 -4.61 -10.85
CA ARG A 77 4.31 -5.54 -11.97
C ARG A 77 4.11 -4.90 -13.34
N VAL A 78 3.12 -4.01 -13.47
CA VAL A 78 2.90 -3.27 -14.73
C VAL A 78 4.07 -2.32 -15.02
N LYS A 79 4.67 -1.69 -14.00
CA LYS A 79 5.87 -0.85 -14.19
C LYS A 79 7.07 -1.69 -14.64
N GLU A 80 7.32 -2.81 -13.98
CA GLU A 80 8.39 -3.75 -14.33
C GLU A 80 8.26 -4.22 -15.79
N LEU A 81 7.06 -4.70 -16.16
CA LEU A 81 6.78 -5.16 -17.51
C LEU A 81 6.95 -4.05 -18.56
N LYS A 82 6.49 -2.83 -18.27
CA LYS A 82 6.69 -1.69 -19.17
C LYS A 82 8.16 -1.36 -19.37
N CYS A 83 8.94 -1.36 -18.29
CA CYS A 83 10.38 -1.11 -18.35
C CYS A 83 11.10 -2.18 -19.19
N MET A 84 10.88 -3.47 -18.88
CA MET A 84 11.47 -4.59 -19.64
C MET A 84 11.07 -4.58 -21.12
N PHE A 85 9.80 -4.31 -21.41
CA PHE A 85 9.31 -4.22 -22.78
C PHE A 85 9.94 -3.04 -23.50
N GLY A 86 10.09 -1.89 -22.83
CA GLY A 86 10.78 -0.72 -23.37
C GLY A 86 12.23 -1.01 -23.78
N VAL A 87 12.98 -1.74 -22.94
CA VAL A 87 14.35 -2.16 -23.25
C VAL A 87 14.37 -3.11 -24.46
N THR A 88 13.43 -4.06 -24.49
CA THR A 88 13.29 -4.99 -25.61
C THR A 88 12.99 -4.27 -26.93
N GLU A 89 12.10 -3.29 -26.92
CA GLU A 89 11.80 -2.46 -28.08
C GLU A 89 12.99 -1.60 -28.50
N SER A 90 13.77 -1.08 -27.55
CA SER A 90 15.01 -0.36 -27.88
C SER A 90 15.99 -1.26 -28.63
N ILE A 91 16.23 -2.48 -28.12
CA ILE A 91 17.11 -3.47 -28.78
C ILE A 91 16.64 -3.79 -30.21
N ARG A 92 15.32 -3.83 -30.45
CA ARG A 92 14.76 -4.13 -31.79
C ARG A 92 14.86 -2.97 -32.77
N ASN A 93 14.75 -1.73 -32.28
CA ASN A 93 14.54 -0.55 -33.13
C ASN A 93 15.79 0.34 -33.26
N ARG A 94 16.74 0.25 -32.32
CA ARG A 94 18.00 1.01 -32.36
C ARG A 94 19.07 0.30 -33.16
N LYS A 95 20.05 1.07 -33.65
CA LYS A 95 21.14 0.55 -34.49
C LYS A 95 22.46 0.42 -33.76
N THR A 96 22.66 1.20 -32.70
CA THR A 96 23.90 1.21 -31.93
C THR A 96 23.65 0.80 -30.49
N ILE A 97 24.69 0.24 -29.86
CA ILE A 97 24.66 -0.11 -28.44
C ILE A 97 24.49 1.15 -27.58
N ASP A 98 25.10 2.28 -27.98
CA ASP A 98 24.96 3.55 -27.28
C ASP A 98 23.52 4.03 -27.19
N GLU A 99 22.76 3.93 -28.29
CA GLU A 99 21.34 4.28 -28.32
C GLU A 99 20.54 3.38 -27.37
N ILE A 100 20.85 2.07 -27.36
CA ILE A 100 20.17 1.08 -26.49
C ILE A 100 20.48 1.37 -25.03
N PHE A 101 21.74 1.63 -24.69
CA PHE A 101 22.17 1.93 -23.32
C PHE A 101 21.61 3.25 -22.81
N GLN A 102 21.55 4.28 -23.66
CA GLN A 102 20.91 5.54 -23.30
C GLN A 102 19.40 5.38 -23.09
N ASP A 103 18.70 4.68 -23.98
CA ASP A 103 17.28 4.36 -23.79
C ASP A 103 17.06 3.54 -22.51
N THR A 104 17.92 2.56 -22.23
CA THR A 104 17.86 1.73 -21.03
C THR A 104 18.02 2.60 -19.78
N ALA A 105 19.02 3.49 -19.73
CA ALA A 105 19.21 4.42 -18.62
C ALA A 105 17.96 5.30 -18.41
N ASN A 106 17.35 5.80 -19.48
CA ASN A 106 16.13 6.61 -19.45
C ASN A 106 14.89 5.85 -18.97
N LEU A 107 14.84 4.53 -19.19
CA LEU A 107 13.70 3.69 -18.82
C LEU A 107 13.72 3.28 -17.34
N ILE A 108 14.91 3.14 -16.74
CA ILE A 108 15.09 2.73 -15.35
C ILE A 108 14.14 3.47 -14.38
N PRO A 109 14.06 4.82 -14.36
CA PRO A 109 13.18 5.53 -13.43
C PRO A 109 11.73 5.07 -13.48
N SER A 110 11.20 4.74 -14.67
CA SER A 110 9.80 4.32 -14.83
C SER A 110 9.48 2.95 -14.21
N GLY A 111 10.51 2.12 -13.97
CA GLY A 111 10.38 0.81 -13.36
C GLY A 111 10.45 0.80 -11.84
N TRP A 112 10.79 1.92 -11.19
CA TRP A 112 10.97 2.01 -9.74
C TRP A 112 9.77 2.68 -9.05
N HIS A 113 9.71 2.52 -7.73
CA HIS A 113 8.82 3.33 -6.89
C HIS A 113 9.30 4.79 -6.98
N TYR A 114 8.39 5.76 -7.13
CA TYR A 114 8.73 7.20 -7.26
C TYR A 114 9.65 7.60 -8.43
N PRO A 115 9.24 7.34 -9.70
CA PRO A 115 10.04 7.66 -10.90
C PRO A 115 10.57 9.09 -10.98
N GLU A 116 9.85 10.05 -10.41
CA GLU A 116 10.18 11.48 -10.40
C GLU A 116 11.51 11.80 -9.70
N ILE A 117 11.83 11.05 -8.64
CA ILE A 117 13.07 11.20 -7.86
C ILE A 117 14.07 10.08 -8.17
N THR A 118 13.77 9.16 -9.07
CA THR A 118 14.69 8.10 -9.48
C THR A 118 15.59 8.57 -10.63
N ARG A 119 16.86 8.21 -10.60
CA ARG A 119 17.81 8.39 -11.71
C ARG A 119 18.49 7.08 -12.05
N GLY A 120 18.56 6.78 -13.35
CA GLY A 120 19.25 5.62 -13.89
C GLY A 120 20.62 6.01 -14.43
N LYS A 121 21.64 5.21 -14.12
CA LYS A 121 22.99 5.34 -14.67
C LYS A 121 23.52 3.97 -15.10
N LEU A 122 23.84 3.83 -16.37
CA LEU A 122 24.51 2.66 -16.93
C LEU A 122 25.96 3.03 -17.26
N ILE A 123 26.90 2.18 -16.88
CA ILE A 123 28.32 2.32 -17.20
C ILE A 123 28.74 1.06 -17.97
N PHE A 124 29.35 1.21 -19.14
CA PHE A 124 29.83 0.08 -19.93
C PHE A 124 31.11 0.45 -20.68
N ASP A 125 32.17 -0.36 -20.55
CA ASP A 125 33.48 -0.14 -21.17
C ASP A 125 34.08 1.28 -20.97
N GLY A 126 33.71 1.95 -19.88
CA GLY A 126 34.18 3.30 -19.52
C GLY A 126 33.26 4.44 -19.94
N GLU A 127 32.24 4.17 -20.75
CA GLU A 127 31.22 5.14 -21.15
C GLU A 127 30.07 5.17 -20.14
N GLU A 128 29.52 6.37 -19.91
CA GLU A 128 28.40 6.59 -18.98
C GLU A 128 27.14 7.04 -19.72
N TYR A 129 26.02 6.43 -19.38
CA TYR A 129 24.69 6.76 -19.89
C TYR A 129 23.79 7.07 -18.70
N VAL A 130 23.24 8.28 -18.67
CA VAL A 130 22.45 8.79 -17.53
C VAL A 130 21.07 9.24 -17.99
N SER A 131 20.05 8.96 -17.18
CA SER A 131 18.67 9.34 -17.51
C SER A 131 18.46 10.86 -17.57
N GLU A 132 19.11 11.57 -16.65
CA GLU A 132 19.17 13.02 -16.55
C GLU A 132 20.37 13.34 -15.66
N THR A 133 21.05 14.48 -15.84
CA THR A 133 22.20 14.88 -15.01
C THR A 133 21.79 15.07 -13.54
N PHE A 134 22.55 14.49 -12.61
CA PHE A 134 22.28 14.55 -11.18
C PHE A 134 23.56 14.40 -10.36
N ILE A 135 23.46 14.65 -9.05
CA ILE A 135 24.50 14.34 -8.08
C ILE A 135 24.18 12.96 -7.50
N GLU A 136 25.12 12.03 -7.58
CA GLU A 136 24.96 10.69 -7.02
C GLU A 136 24.69 10.75 -5.52
N SER A 137 23.60 10.12 -5.08
CA SER A 137 23.24 10.00 -3.68
C SER A 137 23.78 8.70 -3.07
N GLU A 138 23.73 8.62 -1.74
CA GLU A 138 24.03 7.38 -1.01
C GLU A 138 22.89 6.35 -1.15
N TRP A 139 21.69 6.80 -1.51
CA TRP A 139 20.52 5.95 -1.74
C TRP A 139 20.58 5.34 -3.14
N LYS A 140 21.38 4.28 -3.27
CA LYS A 140 21.55 3.59 -4.54
C LYS A 140 21.41 2.07 -4.47
N GLN A 141 20.97 1.51 -5.59
CA GLN A 141 21.09 0.09 -5.91
C GLN A 141 22.00 -0.04 -7.13
N SER A 142 22.89 -1.02 -7.09
CA SER A 142 23.86 -1.25 -8.15
C SER A 142 23.90 -2.73 -8.50
N SER A 143 24.01 -3.02 -9.79
CA SER A 143 24.22 -4.38 -10.30
C SER A 143 25.35 -4.35 -11.33
N ASP A 144 26.23 -5.34 -11.28
CA ASP A 144 27.36 -5.45 -12.21
C ASP A 144 26.92 -6.07 -13.54
N ILE A 145 27.43 -5.53 -14.65
CA ILE A 145 27.28 -6.13 -15.97
C ILE A 145 28.46 -7.07 -16.21
N LEU A 146 28.18 -8.36 -16.40
CA LEU A 146 29.18 -9.39 -16.65
C LEU A 146 29.11 -9.86 -18.10
N VAL A 147 30.22 -9.75 -18.83
CA VAL A 147 30.37 -10.31 -20.19
C VAL A 147 31.43 -11.41 -20.12
N ASN A 148 31.05 -12.64 -20.49
CA ASN A 148 31.92 -13.82 -20.39
C ASN A 148 32.53 -14.01 -18.99
N GLY A 149 31.78 -13.69 -17.93
CA GLY A 149 32.21 -13.81 -16.54
C GLY A 149 33.16 -12.70 -16.05
N LYS A 150 33.54 -11.74 -16.92
CA LYS A 150 34.31 -10.57 -16.54
C LYS A 150 33.39 -9.37 -16.40
N ARG A 151 33.64 -8.55 -15.38
CA ARG A 151 32.94 -7.27 -15.21
C ARG A 151 33.29 -6.32 -16.35
N SER A 152 32.27 -5.92 -17.11
CA SER A 152 32.36 -4.96 -18.22
C SER A 152 31.63 -3.65 -17.93
N GLY A 153 30.84 -3.58 -16.85
CA GLY A 153 30.07 -2.40 -16.53
C GLY A 153 29.25 -2.52 -15.25
N SER A 154 28.33 -1.58 -15.05
CA SER A 154 27.30 -1.63 -14.01
C SER A 154 26.05 -0.84 -14.39
N ILE A 155 24.91 -1.25 -13.84
CA ILE A 155 23.68 -0.48 -13.81
C ILE A 155 23.50 0.03 -12.38
N ASN A 156 23.17 1.30 -12.24
CA ASN A 156 23.00 1.97 -10.97
C ASN A 156 21.68 2.74 -10.99
N VAL A 157 20.93 2.63 -9.90
CA VAL A 157 19.66 3.32 -9.68
C VAL A 157 19.79 4.14 -8.42
N PHE A 158 19.47 5.43 -8.52
CA PHE A 158 19.62 6.38 -7.42
C PHE A 158 18.26 7.01 -7.10
N TYR A 159 18.01 7.26 -5.82
CA TYR A 159 16.99 8.21 -5.40
C TYR A 159 17.63 9.56 -5.08
N LEU A 160 17.04 10.66 -5.52
CA LEU A 160 17.56 12.01 -5.25
C LEU A 160 17.25 12.52 -3.84
N GLU A 161 16.28 11.92 -3.17
CA GLU A 161 15.81 12.31 -1.85
C GLU A 161 15.59 11.06 -0.98
N MET A 162 15.73 11.22 0.34
CA MET A 162 15.45 10.14 1.29
C MET A 162 13.95 9.83 1.26
N CYS A 163 13.56 8.68 0.73
CA CYS A 163 12.17 8.26 0.77
C CYS A 163 11.80 7.76 2.18
N ARG A 164 11.18 8.63 2.98
CA ARG A 164 10.78 8.36 4.38
C ARG A 164 9.64 7.36 4.53
N GLN A 165 8.95 6.99 3.44
CA GLN A 165 7.77 6.13 3.47
C GLN A 165 8.09 4.62 3.41
N LEU A 166 9.33 4.25 3.12
CA LEU A 166 9.76 2.86 3.12
C LEU A 166 10.38 2.55 4.49
N ASP A 167 9.63 1.88 5.36
CA ASP A 167 10.11 1.42 6.69
C ASP A 167 11.37 0.52 6.59
N GLU A 168 11.73 0.05 5.38
CA GLU A 168 12.91 -0.78 5.09
C GLU A 168 14.03 -0.06 4.29
N GLY A 169 13.91 1.23 4.04
CA GLY A 169 14.83 1.98 3.17
C GLY A 169 14.44 1.93 1.69
N PRO A 170 15.06 2.75 0.82
CA PRO A 170 14.58 3.05 -0.53
C PRO A 170 14.52 1.87 -1.51
N PHE A 171 15.17 0.76 -1.18
CA PHE A 171 15.23 -0.44 -2.00
C PHE A 171 14.63 -1.60 -1.21
N MET A 172 13.56 -2.18 -1.74
CA MET A 172 12.98 -3.42 -1.22
C MET A 172 14.07 -4.51 -1.21
N LYS A 173 14.11 -5.33 -0.16
CA LYS A 173 14.93 -6.55 -0.19
C LYS A 173 14.46 -7.39 -1.36
N GLU A 174 15.40 -7.80 -2.21
CA GLU A 174 15.12 -8.79 -3.26
C GLU A 174 14.51 -10.05 -2.61
N GLU A 175 13.41 -10.55 -3.19
CA GLU A 175 12.84 -11.87 -2.85
C GLU A 175 13.73 -13.02 -3.32
#